data_AF-A0A955JLZ2-F1
#
_entry.id   AF-A0A955JLZ2-F1
#
_cell.length_a   1.000
_cell.length_b   1.000
_cell.length_c   1.000
_cell.angle_alpha   90.00
_cell.angle_beta   90.00
_cell.angle_gamma   90.00
#
_symmetry.space_group_name_H-M   'P 1'
#
loop_
_entity.id
_entity.type
_entity.pdbx_description
1 polymer ?
#
loop_
_entity_poly.entity_id
_entity_poly.type
_entity_poly.pdbx_seq_one_letter_code
_entity_poly.pdbx_strand_id
1 'polypeptide(L)' 'YGDVKIAIVVQSGKITNVNYLTMPNTDSHSAQLSQRASSSLTKQTITAQSANIDGVSGATYTSEAYITSLQAAIDAAKGV' A
#
# COMPACT_ATOMS: atom_id res chain seq x y z
N TYR A 1 6.33 3.33 17.36
CA TYR A 1 6.15 2.97 15.95
C TYR A 1 4.66 2.95 15.67
N GLY A 2 4.17 3.83 14.80
CA GLY A 2 2.74 3.94 14.52
C GLY A 2 2.32 2.96 13.42
N ASP A 3 1.18 2.31 13.60
CA ASP A 3 0.63 1.37 12.63
C ASP A 3 0.28 2.09 11.33
N VAL A 4 0.91 1.69 10.22
CA VAL A 4 0.44 2.08 8.89
C VAL A 4 -0.80 1.25 8.60
N LYS A 5 -1.92 1.90 8.31
CA LYS A 5 -3.15 1.23 7.90
C LYS A 5 -3.48 1.63 6.48
N ILE A 6 -3.81 0.64 5.65
CA ILE A 6 -4.34 0.88 4.30
C ILE A 6 -5.62 0.09 4.09
N ALA A 7 -6.45 0.58 3.19
CA ALA A 7 -7.67 -0.05 2.71
C ALA A 7 -7.58 -0.24 1.21
N ILE A 8 -7.94 -1.41 0.71
CA ILE A 8 -8.03 -1.66 -0.73
C ILE A 8 -9.49 -1.60 -1.16
N VAL A 9 -9.73 -1.12 -2.37
CA VAL A 9 -11.05 -1.15 -3.01
C VAL A 9 -11.03 -2.26 -4.03
N VAL A 10 -11.87 -3.27 -3.79
CA VAL A 10 -12.05 -4.39 -4.72
C VAL A 10 -13.42 -4.24 -5.37
N GLN A 11 -13.44 -4.18 -6.70
CA GLN A 11 -14.67 -4.17 -7.49
C GLN A 11 -14.64 -5.33 -8.48
N SER A 12 -15.71 -6.12 -8.52
CA SER A 12 -15.81 -7.29 -9.40
C SER A 12 -14.63 -8.27 -9.27
N GLY A 13 -14.12 -8.46 -8.04
CA GLY A 13 -12.97 -9.33 -7.75
C GLY A 13 -11.61 -8.76 -8.17
N LYS A 14 -11.54 -7.49 -8.55
CA LYS A 14 -10.30 -6.81 -8.94
C LYS A 14 -10.00 -5.60 -8.07
N ILE A 15 -8.73 -5.39 -7.75
CA ILE A 15 -8.28 -4.21 -7.00
C ILE A 15 -8.36 -3.00 -7.94
N THR A 16 -9.20 -2.03 -7.60
CA THR A 16 -9.38 -0.80 -8.39
C THR A 16 -8.75 0.42 -7.74
N ASN A 17 -8.56 0.41 -6.42
CA ASN A 17 -7.94 1.51 -5.70
C ASN A 17 -7.28 1.04 -4.40
N VAL A 18 -6.35 1.82 -3.88
CA VAL A 18 -5.73 1.61 -2.56
C VAL A 18 -5.64 2.95 -1.83
N ASN A 19 -6.13 2.97 -0.59
CA ASN A 19 -6.27 4.16 0.22
C ASN A 19 -5.47 4.02 1.52
N TYR A 20 -4.76 5.07 1.93
CA TYR A 20 -3.99 5.07 3.16
C TYR A 20 -4.87 5.63 4.29
N LEU A 21 -5.20 4.78 5.27
CA LEU A 21 -6.03 5.13 6.42
C LEU A 21 -5.22 5.79 7.53
N THR A 22 -3.97 5.36 7.72
CA THR A 22 -3.08 5.93 8.73
C THR A 22 -1.65 5.83 8.25
N MET A 23 -0.94 6.95 8.25
CA MET A 23 0.51 7.00 8.11
C MET A 23 1.05 7.76 9.31
N PRO A 24 2.00 7.21 10.07
CA PRO A 24 2.75 8.00 11.04
C PRO A 24 3.55 9.04 10.26
N ASN A 25 3.02 10.26 10.19
CA ASN A 25 3.73 11.41 9.66
C ASN A 25 4.78 11.84 10.69
N THR A 26 5.89 11.10 10.75
CA THR A 26 7.02 11.47 11.60
C THR A 26 7.80 12.63 10.99
N ASP A 27 7.73 12.84 9.67
CA ASP A 27 8.50 13.88 8.96
C ASP A 27 7.83 14.34 7.65
N SER A 28 7.85 15.65 7.37
CA SER A 28 7.28 16.26 6.15
C SER A 28 7.97 15.75 4.88
N HIS A 29 9.26 15.46 4.98
CA HIS A 29 10.05 14.91 3.87
C HIS A 29 9.63 13.47 3.55
N SER A 30 9.41 12.65 4.58
CA SER A 30 8.92 11.28 4.45
C SER A 30 7.50 11.23 3.90
N ALA A 31 6.64 12.21 4.22
CA ALA A 31 5.30 12.29 3.67
C ALA A 31 5.32 12.49 2.14
N GLN A 32 6.16 13.38 1.61
CA GLN A 32 6.29 13.59 0.17
C GLN A 32 6.81 12.34 -0.55
N LEU A 33 7.83 11.68 0.01
CA LEU A 33 8.38 10.46 -0.57
C LEU A 33 7.36 9.32 -0.53
N SER A 34 6.63 9.19 0.58
CA SER A 34 5.58 8.20 0.73
C SER A 34 4.40 8.44 -0.20
N GLN A 35 4.07 9.70 -0.50
CA GLN A 35 3.03 10.04 -1.47
C GLN A 35 3.44 9.72 -2.92
N ARG A 36 4.73 9.89 -3.25
CA ARG A 36 5.26 9.40 -4.54
C ARG A 36 5.27 7.89 -4.60
N ALA A 37 5.71 7.25 -3.51
CA ALA A 37 5.73 5.80 -3.40
C ALA A 37 4.32 5.24 -3.51
N SER A 38 3.33 5.84 -2.84
CA SER A 38 1.96 5.36 -2.83
C SER A 38 1.32 5.33 -4.21
N SER A 39 1.52 6.36 -5.01
CA SER A 39 1.02 6.38 -6.39
C SER A 39 1.67 5.30 -7.26
N SER A 40 2.99 5.09 -7.11
CA SER A 40 3.72 4.04 -7.82
C SER A 40 3.27 2.64 -7.38
N LEU A 41 3.24 2.39 -6.08
CA LEU A 41 2.83 1.12 -5.48
C LEU A 41 1.37 0.79 -5.83
N THR A 42 0.47 1.78 -5.83
CA THR A 42 -0.93 1.59 -6.20
C THR A 42 -1.06 1.20 -7.67
N LYS A 43 -0.32 1.83 -8.58
CA LYS A 43 -0.30 1.42 -10.00
C LYS A 43 0.24 0.01 -10.17
N GLN A 44 1.36 -0.33 -9.51
CA GLN A 44 1.91 -1.68 -9.55
C GLN A 44 0.91 -2.70 -9.00
N THR A 45 0.22 -2.38 -7.91
CA THR A 45 -0.81 -3.23 -7.30
C THR A 45 -2.00 -3.45 -8.23
N ILE A 46 -2.51 -2.40 -8.86
CA ILE A 46 -3.64 -2.52 -9.80
C ILE A 46 -3.21 -3.33 -11.02
N THR A 47 -1.99 -3.17 -11.51
CA THR A 47 -1.49 -3.96 -12.64
C THR A 47 -1.23 -5.42 -12.26
N ALA A 48 -0.56 -5.66 -11.13
CA ALA A 48 -0.17 -6.99 -10.67
C ALA A 48 -1.33 -7.75 -10.00
N GLN A 49 -2.39 -7.05 -9.58
CA GLN A 49 -3.51 -7.58 -8.79
C GLN A 49 -3.04 -8.39 -7.56
N SER A 50 -1.90 -8.00 -6.99
CA SER A 50 -1.20 -8.71 -5.92
C SER A 50 -0.33 -7.75 -5.11
N ALA A 51 0.07 -8.16 -3.91
CA ALA A 51 1.02 -7.42 -3.08
C ALA A 51 2.49 -7.62 -3.50
N ASN A 52 2.74 -8.41 -4.56
CA ASN A 52 4.07 -8.69 -5.07
C ASN A 52 4.57 -7.55 -5.97
N ILE A 53 4.91 -6.43 -5.35
CA ILE A 53 5.34 -5.18 -6.01
C ILE A 53 6.69 -4.73 -5.48
N ASP A 54 7.40 -3.93 -6.27
CA ASP A 54 8.71 -3.43 -5.89
C ASP A 54 8.58 -2.25 -4.90
N GLY A 55 9.36 -2.32 -3.82
CA GLY A 55 9.51 -1.22 -2.88
C GLY A 55 10.16 0.01 -3.51
N VAL A 56 9.85 1.20 -2.98
CA VAL A 56 10.41 2.46 -3.48
C VAL A 56 11.65 2.83 -2.67
N SER A 57 12.75 3.09 -3.37
CA SER A 57 14.02 3.47 -2.75
C SER A 57 13.87 4.74 -1.90
N GLY A 58 14.31 4.69 -0.65
CA GLY A 58 14.15 5.75 0.36
C GLY A 58 12.82 5.70 1.13
N ALA A 59 11.86 4.87 0.71
CA ALA A 59 10.57 4.68 1.38
C ALA A 59 10.37 3.23 1.85
N THR A 60 11.46 2.53 2.19
CA THR A 60 11.45 1.11 2.58
C THR A 60 10.40 0.80 3.64
N TYR A 61 10.36 1.58 4.73
CA TYR A 61 9.38 1.40 5.80
C TYR A 61 7.93 1.50 5.31
N THR A 62 7.62 2.51 4.48
CA THR A 62 6.30 2.70 3.90
C THR A 62 5.96 1.58 2.93
N SER A 63 6.93 1.14 2.11
CA SER A 63 6.74 0.06 1.14
C SER A 63 6.48 -1.28 1.83
N GLU A 64 7.27 -1.65 2.84
CA GLU A 64 7.08 -2.91 3.59
C GLU A 64 5.74 -2.93 4.32
N ALA A 65 5.39 -1.82 5.01
CA ALA A 65 4.12 -1.72 5.72
C ALA A 65 2.92 -1.74 4.75
N TYR A 66 3.07 -1.12 3.57
CA TYR A 66 2.07 -1.17 2.51
C TYR A 66 1.90 -2.59 1.97
N ILE A 67 2.99 -3.27 1.60
CA ILE A 67 2.96 -4.63 1.04
C ILE A 67 2.32 -5.60 2.05
N THR A 68 2.71 -5.51 3.32
CA THR A 68 2.17 -6.37 4.39
C THR A 68 0.67 -6.16 4.56
N SER A 69 0.24 -4.90 4.63
CA SER A 69 -1.19 -4.58 4.81
C SER A 69 -2.00 -4.89 3.55
N LEU A 70 -1.41 -4.75 2.37
CA LEU A 70 -2.02 -5.03 1.09
C LEU A 70 -2.24 -6.53 0.94
N GLN A 71 -1.24 -7.33 1.28
CA GLN A 71 -1.33 -8.79 1.29
C GLN A 71 -2.46 -9.23 2.22
N ALA A 72 -2.49 -8.74 3.45
CA ALA A 72 -3.56 -9.05 4.40
C ALA A 72 -4.95 -8.66 3.87
N ALA A 73 -5.08 -7.50 3.21
CA ALA A 73 -6.35 -7.06 2.65
C ALA A 73 -6.77 -7.88 1.41
N ILE A 74 -5.82 -8.31 0.59
CA ILE A 74 -6.05 -9.21 -0.54
C ILE A 74 -6.47 -10.60 -0.05
N ASP A 75 -5.80 -11.14 0.97
CA ASP A 75 -6.15 -12.41 1.58
C ASP A 75 -7.55 -12.36 2.19
N ALA A 76 -7.87 -11.29 2.93
CA ALA A 76 -9.21 -11.04 3.45
C ALA A 76 -10.27 -10.93 2.32
N ALA A 77 -9.93 -10.29 1.19
CA ALA A 77 -10.82 -10.21 0.04
C ALA A 77 -10.96 -11.54 -0.73
N LYS A 78 -9.93 -12.39 -0.70
CA LYS A 78 -9.94 -13.75 -1.29
C LYS A 78 -10.63 -14.78 -0.38
N GLY A 79 -10.85 -14.45 0.89
CA GLY A 79 -11.60 -15.30 1.82
C GLY A 79 -10.90 -16.61 2.18
N VAL A 80 -9.56 -16.59 2.23
CA VAL A 80 -8.73 -17.73 2.69
C VAL A 80 -8.51 -17.70 4.20
#